data_AF-A0AAN9B576-F1
#
_entry.id   AF-A0AAN9B576-F1
#
_cell.length_a   1.000
_cell.length_b   1.000
_cell.length_c   1.000
_cell.angle_alpha   90.00
_cell.angle_beta   90.00
_cell.angle_gamma   90.00
#
_symmetry.space_group_name_H-M   'P 1'
#
loop_
_entity.id
_entity.type
_entity.pdbx_description
1 polymer ?
#
loop_
_entity_poly.entity_id
_entity_poly.type
_entity_poly.pdbx_seq_one_letter_code
_entity_poly.pdbx_strand_id
1 'polypeptide(L)'
;MAAVDSFELLFREISKVFSSYRDALALIGAYYVAKRSLTFASYVGDALYVHLYGRFAQEEDLRQKFGSWAVVTGSSDGIGRAYARQLARRGMNIVLLSRDEKKLMHAAQDIVSEHGVEVEYICVDFAADAQDELYNTIWTALAGKEIGVLVNNVGVMYDFPQYFLDVSEKKLWQLIFINVATATIMTHMVLPQMVKRKRGAIVNVSSGSCSQITPQMTVYAATKSYLDYFSQALEYEYRDDGITVQCLMPFYVATRMTRYSETLSKTSFFIPNADTFARSAVRTLGFSTRTTGYFPHTMQSWITALCPEWLWKMAASRVNTSLRQHAKVRRERHRAMHGSVSTQSMSDEYS
;
A
#
# COMPACT_ATOMS: atom_id res chain seq x y z
N MET A 1 27.16 -24.17 -44.75
CA MET A 1 25.88 -24.90 -44.67
C MET A 1 26.07 -26.20 -43.87
N ALA A 2 26.41 -26.12 -42.58
CA ALA A 2 26.65 -27.31 -41.74
C ALA A 2 26.06 -27.20 -40.31
N ALA A 3 25.41 -26.07 -39.99
CA ALA A 3 24.80 -25.81 -38.67
C ALA A 3 23.27 -25.98 -38.66
N VAL A 4 22.64 -26.14 -39.83
CA VAL A 4 21.19 -26.34 -39.96
C VAL A 4 20.84 -27.81 -39.70
N ASP A 5 21.69 -28.73 -40.13
CA ASP A 5 21.49 -30.18 -39.97
C ASP A 5 21.55 -30.65 -38.50
N SER A 6 22.30 -29.95 -37.63
CA SER A 6 22.42 -30.33 -36.22
C SER A 6 21.14 -30.06 -35.42
N PHE A 7 20.38 -29.01 -35.75
CA PHE A 7 19.11 -28.73 -35.09
C PHE A 7 18.03 -29.72 -35.54
N GLU A 8 18.00 -30.05 -36.82
CA GLU A 8 17.05 -31.02 -37.38
C GLU A 8 17.31 -32.43 -36.86
N LEU A 9 18.59 -32.82 -36.71
CA LEU A 9 18.99 -34.06 -36.06
C LEU A 9 18.64 -34.09 -34.56
N LEU A 10 18.91 -33.00 -33.83
CA LEU A 10 18.56 -32.89 -32.41
C LEU A 10 17.04 -32.97 -32.22
N PHE A 11 16.26 -32.26 -33.06
CA PHE A 11 14.81 -32.28 -33.03
C PHE A 11 14.25 -33.66 -33.38
N ARG A 12 14.88 -34.35 -34.33
CA ARG A 12 14.53 -35.72 -34.74
C ARG A 12 14.88 -36.78 -33.68
N GLU A 13 15.93 -36.57 -32.90
CA GLU A 13 16.25 -37.46 -31.76
C GLU A 13 15.37 -37.16 -30.54
N ILE A 14 15.10 -35.89 -30.25
CA ILE A 14 14.13 -35.47 -29.23
C ILE A 14 12.74 -36.03 -29.57
N SER A 15 12.30 -35.95 -30.83
CA SER A 15 10.98 -36.46 -31.26
C SER A 15 10.85 -37.98 -31.19
N LYS A 16 11.96 -38.74 -31.24
CA LYS A 16 11.95 -40.20 -31.02
C LYS A 16 11.84 -40.60 -29.56
N VAL A 17 12.31 -39.75 -28.63
CA VAL A 17 12.17 -39.95 -27.17
C VAL A 17 10.75 -39.65 -26.70
N PHE A 18 10.04 -38.74 -27.36
CA PHE A 18 8.63 -38.41 -27.10
C PHE A 18 7.70 -39.22 -28.01
N SER A 19 7.48 -40.50 -27.67
CA SER A 19 6.78 -41.48 -28.52
C SER A 19 5.31 -41.14 -28.86
N SER A 20 4.73 -40.13 -28.21
CA SER A 20 3.57 -39.43 -28.75
C SER A 20 3.64 -37.96 -28.36
N TYR A 21 3.00 -37.09 -29.15
CA TYR A 21 2.73 -35.69 -28.76
C TYR A 21 2.14 -35.56 -27.33
N ARG A 22 1.51 -36.63 -26.81
CA ARG A 22 0.99 -36.70 -25.44
C ARG A 22 2.10 -36.69 -24.40
N ASP A 23 3.24 -37.32 -24.64
CA ASP A 23 4.38 -37.36 -23.71
C ASP A 23 5.04 -35.98 -23.63
N ALA A 24 5.18 -35.29 -24.77
CA ALA A 24 5.68 -33.92 -24.81
C ALA A 24 4.73 -32.95 -24.10
N LEU A 25 3.42 -33.04 -24.35
CA LEU A 25 2.41 -32.25 -23.64
C LEU A 25 2.37 -32.58 -22.14
N ALA A 26 2.56 -33.85 -21.76
CA ALA A 26 2.62 -34.28 -20.37
C ALA A 26 3.84 -33.69 -19.65
N LEU A 27 5.03 -33.65 -20.28
CA LEU A 27 6.20 -32.99 -19.68
C LEU A 27 6.03 -31.47 -19.57
N ILE A 28 5.47 -30.80 -20.58
CA ILE A 28 5.15 -29.37 -20.49
C ILE A 28 4.17 -29.12 -19.34
N GLY A 29 3.13 -29.95 -19.23
CA GLY A 29 2.15 -29.91 -18.16
C GLY A 29 2.78 -30.14 -16.79
N ALA A 30 3.63 -31.17 -16.66
CA ALA A 30 4.34 -31.51 -15.42
C ALA A 30 5.29 -30.38 -15.00
N TYR A 31 6.06 -29.81 -15.92
CA TYR A 31 6.92 -28.65 -15.67
C TYR A 31 6.10 -27.43 -15.22
N TYR A 32 4.99 -27.14 -15.91
CA TYR A 32 4.10 -26.04 -15.54
C TYR A 32 3.52 -26.22 -14.15
N VAL A 33 2.99 -27.41 -13.83
CA VAL A 33 2.44 -27.74 -12.51
C VAL A 33 3.54 -27.66 -11.45
N ALA A 34 4.69 -28.28 -11.66
CA ALA A 34 5.81 -28.23 -10.72
C ALA A 34 6.25 -26.79 -10.45
N LYS A 35 6.42 -25.97 -11.50
CA LYS A 35 6.76 -24.54 -11.36
C LYS A 35 5.70 -23.80 -10.54
N ARG A 36 4.40 -23.99 -10.85
CA ARG A 36 3.30 -23.34 -10.13
C ARG A 36 3.21 -23.79 -8.68
N SER A 37 3.37 -25.08 -8.41
CA SER A 37 3.39 -25.66 -7.07
C SER A 37 4.57 -25.14 -6.24
N LEU A 38 5.76 -25.05 -6.82
CA LEU A 38 6.95 -24.49 -6.15
C LEU A 38 6.76 -22.99 -5.84
N THR A 39 6.26 -22.21 -6.80
CA THR A 39 5.95 -20.80 -6.56
C THR A 39 4.89 -20.63 -5.47
N PHE A 40 3.82 -21.43 -5.48
CA PHE A 40 2.80 -21.39 -4.45
C PHE A 40 3.35 -21.80 -3.08
N ALA A 41 4.15 -22.86 -3.01
CA ALA A 41 4.80 -23.29 -1.77
C ALA A 41 5.73 -22.21 -1.21
N SER A 42 6.48 -21.51 -2.07
CA SER A 42 7.29 -20.35 -1.68
C SER A 42 6.42 -19.25 -1.08
N TYR A 43 5.31 -18.89 -1.75
CA TYR A 43 4.39 -17.88 -1.22
C TYR A 43 3.79 -18.27 0.13
N VAL A 44 3.41 -19.52 0.31
CA VAL A 44 2.94 -20.05 1.60
C VAL A 44 4.05 -19.95 2.65
N GLY A 45 5.27 -20.38 2.34
CA GLY A 45 6.44 -20.26 3.20
C GLY A 45 6.69 -18.81 3.64
N ASP A 46 6.70 -17.87 2.70
CA ASP A 46 6.89 -16.44 2.95
C ASP A 46 5.79 -15.89 3.87
N ALA A 47 4.52 -16.27 3.67
CA ALA A 47 3.44 -15.81 4.53
C ALA A 47 3.52 -16.41 5.95
N LEU A 48 3.89 -17.69 6.08
CA LEU A 48 4.12 -18.30 7.38
C LEU A 48 5.29 -17.59 8.10
N TYR A 49 6.36 -17.27 7.38
CA TYR A 49 7.48 -16.49 7.92
C TYR A 49 7.05 -15.09 8.35
N VAL A 50 6.45 -14.31 7.45
CA VAL A 50 6.07 -12.91 7.71
C VAL A 50 4.97 -12.79 8.77
N HIS A 51 3.99 -13.68 8.79
CA HIS A 51 2.80 -13.53 9.64
C HIS A 51 2.72 -14.47 10.86
N LEU A 52 3.41 -15.62 10.85
CA LEU A 52 3.47 -16.52 12.01
C LEU A 52 4.79 -16.39 12.74
N TYR A 53 5.95 -16.46 12.06
CA TYR A 53 7.23 -16.31 12.74
C TYR A 53 7.34 -14.92 13.39
N GLY A 54 6.93 -13.85 12.70
CA GLY A 54 6.86 -12.50 13.30
C GLY A 54 5.88 -12.34 14.48
N ARG A 55 5.01 -13.33 14.77
CA ARG A 55 4.20 -13.35 16.02
C ARG A 55 4.91 -14.00 17.19
N PHE A 56 5.82 -14.95 16.93
CA PHE A 56 6.56 -15.69 17.94
C PHE A 56 7.97 -15.13 18.17
N ALA A 57 8.54 -14.45 17.18
CA ALA A 57 9.73 -13.64 17.34
C ALA A 57 9.47 -12.53 18.37
N GLN A 58 10.45 -12.29 19.23
CA GLN A 58 10.41 -11.17 20.18
C GLN A 58 10.15 -9.87 19.41
N GLU A 59 9.22 -9.03 19.90
CA GLU A 59 8.94 -7.75 19.24
C GLU A 59 10.24 -6.94 19.17
N GLU A 60 10.72 -6.67 17.95
CA GLU A 60 11.94 -5.89 17.76
C GLU A 60 11.77 -4.48 18.31
N ASP A 61 12.79 -3.99 19.00
CA ASP A 61 12.86 -2.58 19.39
C ASP A 61 13.13 -1.73 18.13
N LEU A 62 12.05 -1.23 17.53
CA LEU A 62 12.11 -0.41 16.33
C LEU A 62 12.89 0.89 16.57
N ARG A 63 12.89 1.41 17.80
CA ARG A 63 13.67 2.60 18.14
C ARG A 63 15.16 2.32 18.08
N GLN A 64 15.61 1.19 18.62
CA GLN A 64 16.99 0.75 18.50
C GLN A 64 17.35 0.36 17.06
N LYS A 65 16.46 -0.34 16.35
CA LYS A 65 16.70 -0.85 15.00
C LYS A 65 16.70 0.24 13.94
N PHE A 66 15.83 1.24 14.04
CA PHE A 66 15.61 2.21 12.99
C PHE A 66 15.87 3.65 13.40
N GLY A 67 15.69 4.04 14.66
CA GLY A 67 15.91 5.41 15.16
C GLY A 67 14.78 5.91 16.06
N SER A 68 15.00 7.04 16.75
CA SER A 68 14.09 7.52 17.78
C SER A 68 12.74 8.07 17.29
N TRP A 69 12.70 8.71 16.11
CA TRP A 69 11.48 9.35 15.60
C TRP A 69 10.87 8.60 14.41
N ALA A 70 9.55 8.62 14.33
CA ALA A 70 8.79 8.20 13.16
C ALA A 70 7.95 9.35 12.61
N VAL A 71 7.95 9.53 11.29
CA VAL A 71 7.11 10.50 10.57
C VAL A 71 6.00 9.76 9.86
N VAL A 72 4.74 10.12 10.08
CA VAL A 72 3.59 9.45 9.46
C VAL A 72 2.71 10.46 8.73
N THR A 73 2.63 10.34 7.41
CA THR A 73 1.76 11.19 6.57
C THR A 73 0.34 10.66 6.51
N GLY A 74 -0.66 11.54 6.47
CA GLY A 74 -2.07 11.17 6.50
C GLY A 74 -2.49 10.51 7.81
N SER A 75 -2.02 11.03 8.94
CA SER A 75 -2.10 10.37 10.26
C SER A 75 -3.18 10.93 11.20
N SER A 76 -4.09 11.77 10.71
CA SER A 76 -5.24 12.25 11.49
C SER A 76 -6.34 11.19 11.69
N ASP A 77 -6.40 10.16 10.84
CA ASP A 77 -7.39 9.08 10.90
C ASP A 77 -6.92 7.81 10.18
N GLY A 78 -7.74 6.75 10.21
CA GLY A 78 -7.57 5.55 9.40
C GLY A 78 -6.27 4.80 9.67
N ILE A 79 -5.69 4.23 8.62
CA ILE A 79 -4.47 3.42 8.69
C ILE A 79 -3.32 4.25 9.27
N GLY A 80 -3.12 5.49 8.81
CA GLY A 80 -2.02 6.35 9.27
C GLY A 80 -2.04 6.61 10.78
N ARG A 81 -3.20 7.01 11.32
CA ARG A 81 -3.35 7.21 12.78
C ARG A 81 -3.08 5.93 13.55
N ALA A 82 -3.67 4.82 13.12
CA ALA A 82 -3.48 3.53 13.79
C ALA A 82 -2.02 3.06 13.70
N TYR A 83 -1.34 3.27 12.58
CA TYR A 83 0.06 2.92 12.37
C TYR A 83 0.97 3.75 13.27
N ALA A 84 0.75 5.06 13.35
CA ALA A 84 1.44 5.96 14.26
C ALA A 84 1.30 5.50 15.73
N ARG A 85 0.10 5.15 16.16
CA ARG A 85 -0.15 4.60 17.50
C ARG A 85 0.62 3.31 17.77
N GLN A 86 0.69 2.41 16.77
CA GLN A 86 1.44 1.16 16.91
C GLN A 86 2.98 1.34 16.91
N LEU A 87 3.50 2.41 16.29
CA LEU A 87 4.91 2.80 16.41
C LEU A 87 5.20 3.44 17.77
N ALA A 88 4.31 4.30 18.26
CA ALA A 88 4.41 4.91 19.59
C ALA A 88 4.38 3.87 20.71
N ARG A 89 3.49 2.87 20.59
CA ARG A 89 3.45 1.71 21.50
C ARG A 89 4.80 0.98 21.60
N ARG A 90 5.65 1.07 20.56
CA ARG A 90 7.01 0.50 20.53
C ARG A 90 8.08 1.51 20.93
N GLY A 91 7.71 2.61 21.57
CA GLY A 91 8.63 3.58 22.16
C GLY A 91 9.23 4.60 21.20
N MET A 92 8.73 4.69 19.95
CA MET A 92 9.14 5.72 19.01
C MET A 92 8.40 7.04 19.27
N ASN A 93 9.12 8.15 19.19
CA ASN A 93 8.52 9.48 19.13
C ASN A 93 7.87 9.69 17.75
N ILE A 94 6.80 10.47 17.66
CA ILE A 94 5.99 10.54 16.44
C ILE A 94 5.86 11.98 15.93
N VAL A 95 6.03 12.18 14.62
CA VAL A 95 5.59 13.39 13.92
C VAL A 95 4.39 13.05 13.04
N LEU A 96 3.24 13.64 13.36
CA LEU A 96 1.97 13.44 12.65
C LEU A 96 1.76 14.52 11.58
N LEU A 97 1.60 14.13 10.32
CA LEU A 97 1.34 15.06 9.22
C LEU A 97 -0.05 14.80 8.62
N SER A 98 -0.88 15.84 8.56
CA SER A 98 -2.20 15.81 7.92
C SER A 98 -2.76 17.23 7.78
N ARG A 99 -3.84 17.40 7.01
CA ARG A 99 -4.50 18.70 6.80
C ARG A 99 -5.51 19.15 7.86
N ASP A 100 -5.92 18.27 8.76
CA ASP A 100 -6.95 18.56 9.78
C ASP A 100 -6.27 18.73 11.13
N GLU A 101 -6.03 19.99 11.50
CA GLU A 101 -5.31 20.36 12.72
C GLU A 101 -6.01 19.85 13.99
N LYS A 102 -7.34 19.95 14.05
CA LYS A 102 -8.11 19.51 15.24
C LYS A 102 -7.97 18.00 15.45
N LYS A 103 -8.11 17.22 14.37
CA LYS A 103 -7.92 15.76 14.46
C LYS A 103 -6.47 15.37 14.76
N LEU A 104 -5.49 16.11 14.23
CA LEU A 104 -4.07 15.92 14.56
C LEU A 104 -3.79 16.16 16.04
N MET A 105 -4.28 17.28 16.58
CA MET A 105 -4.11 17.63 17.99
C MET A 105 -4.71 16.55 18.91
N HIS A 106 -5.93 16.08 18.61
CA HIS A 106 -6.54 14.98 19.37
C HIS A 106 -5.73 13.68 19.23
N ALA A 107 -5.31 13.32 18.02
CA ALA A 107 -4.50 12.11 17.81
C ALA A 107 -3.16 12.18 18.55
N ALA A 108 -2.52 13.35 18.61
CA ALA A 108 -1.29 13.56 19.35
C ALA A 108 -1.52 13.39 20.86
N GLN A 109 -2.55 14.03 21.41
CA GLN A 109 -2.92 13.90 22.83
C GLN A 109 -3.20 12.45 23.21
N ASP A 110 -3.97 11.73 22.38
CA ASP A 110 -4.27 10.31 22.61
C ASP A 110 -2.98 9.48 22.64
N ILE A 111 -2.08 9.65 21.68
CA ILE A 111 -0.80 8.90 21.63
C ILE A 111 0.10 9.23 22.83
N VAL A 112 0.23 10.51 23.20
CA VAL A 112 1.02 10.92 24.38
C VAL A 112 0.45 10.29 25.65
N SER A 113 -0.87 10.34 25.84
CA SER A 113 -1.51 9.80 27.05
C SER A 113 -1.43 8.27 27.14
N GLU A 114 -1.53 7.55 26.02
CA GLU A 114 -1.50 6.09 26.00
C GLU A 114 -0.08 5.51 26.11
N HIS A 115 0.95 6.22 25.64
CA HIS A 115 2.29 5.64 25.42
C HIS A 115 3.44 6.43 26.03
N GLY A 116 3.25 7.67 26.46
CA GLY A 116 4.28 8.47 27.13
C GLY A 116 5.49 8.83 26.24
N VAL A 117 5.31 8.82 24.92
CA VAL A 117 6.34 9.24 23.94
C VAL A 117 6.15 10.71 23.56
N GLU A 118 7.16 11.32 22.95
CA GLU A 118 7.03 12.66 22.38
C GLU A 118 6.23 12.61 21.07
N VAL A 119 5.29 13.54 20.91
CA VAL A 119 4.51 13.67 19.68
C VAL A 119 4.47 15.11 19.23
N GLU A 120 4.87 15.34 18.00
CA GLU A 120 4.67 16.61 17.29
C GLU A 120 3.66 16.40 16.16
N TYR A 121 2.97 17.47 15.76
CA TYR A 121 2.13 17.44 14.58
C TYR A 121 2.40 18.65 13.70
N ILE A 122 2.26 18.46 12.39
CA ILE A 122 2.43 19.50 11.38
C ILE A 122 1.16 19.50 10.53
N CYS A 123 0.41 20.60 10.58
CA CYS A 123 -0.77 20.77 9.76
C CYS A 123 -0.34 21.17 8.34
N VAL A 124 -0.49 20.25 7.39
CA VAL A 124 -0.12 20.45 5.98
C VAL A 124 -1.16 19.83 5.05
N ASP A 125 -1.53 20.56 4.00
CA ASP A 125 -2.34 20.03 2.91
C ASP A 125 -1.47 19.75 1.69
N PHE A 126 -1.16 18.47 1.47
CA PHE A 126 -0.38 18.03 0.30
C PHE A 126 -1.07 18.30 -1.04
N ALA A 127 -2.33 18.74 -1.05
CA ALA A 127 -3.04 19.20 -2.24
C ALA A 127 -2.85 20.70 -2.56
N ALA A 128 -2.18 21.47 -1.69
CA ALA A 128 -2.05 22.92 -1.84
C ALA A 128 -1.14 23.33 -3.02
N ASP A 129 -1.39 24.47 -3.63
CA ASP A 129 -0.58 24.92 -4.78
C ASP A 129 0.85 25.34 -4.36
N ALA A 130 1.04 25.84 -3.14
CA ALA A 130 2.33 26.28 -2.58
C ALA A 130 3.18 25.11 -2.05
N GLN A 131 3.56 24.18 -2.93
CA GLN A 131 4.29 22.96 -2.56
C GLN A 131 5.68 23.25 -1.95
N ASP A 132 6.42 24.23 -2.47
CA ASP A 132 7.78 24.54 -1.97
C ASP A 132 7.76 25.02 -0.50
N GLU A 133 6.82 25.90 -0.16
CA GLU A 133 6.62 26.39 1.21
C GLU A 133 6.23 25.23 2.14
N LEU A 134 5.29 24.37 1.69
CA LEU A 134 4.85 23.19 2.43
C LEU A 134 6.01 22.28 2.79
N TYR A 135 6.84 21.89 1.81
CA TYR A 135 7.96 20.98 2.09
C TYR A 135 9.07 21.66 2.90
N ASN A 136 9.26 22.98 2.77
CA ASN A 136 10.19 23.73 3.61
C ASN A 136 9.73 23.77 5.08
N THR A 137 8.43 23.92 5.33
CA THR A 137 7.86 23.82 6.69
C THR A 137 8.12 22.44 7.29
N ILE A 138 7.88 21.37 6.52
CA ILE A 138 8.15 20.00 6.98
C ILE A 138 9.64 19.80 7.26
N TRP A 139 10.51 20.19 6.33
CA TRP A 139 11.95 20.07 6.47
C TRP A 139 12.47 20.74 7.74
N THR A 140 12.02 21.97 7.99
CA THR A 140 12.40 22.76 9.17
C THR A 140 11.95 22.07 10.46
N ALA A 141 10.72 21.54 10.50
CA ALA A 141 10.19 20.85 11.68
C ALA A 141 10.88 19.51 11.97
N LEU A 142 11.37 18.82 10.94
CA LEU A 142 12.11 17.57 11.07
C LEU A 142 13.60 17.78 11.40
N ALA A 143 14.10 19.02 11.33
CA ALA A 143 15.50 19.32 11.62
C ALA A 143 15.90 18.91 13.04
N GLY A 144 17.08 18.32 13.18
CA GLY A 144 17.62 17.87 14.47
C GLY A 144 16.99 16.59 15.04
N LYS A 145 15.93 16.05 14.41
CA LYS A 145 15.32 14.77 14.81
C LYS A 145 15.97 13.62 14.07
N GLU A 146 16.31 12.57 14.79
CA GLU A 146 16.79 11.32 14.19
C GLU A 146 15.59 10.53 13.64
N ILE A 147 15.21 10.83 12.38
CA ILE A 147 14.08 10.16 11.73
C ILE A 147 14.46 8.73 11.39
N GLY A 148 13.96 7.80 12.18
CA GLY A 148 14.19 6.37 12.02
C GLY A 148 13.20 5.68 11.10
N VAL A 149 11.93 6.10 11.11
CA VAL A 149 10.88 5.51 10.26
C VAL A 149 10.12 6.61 9.53
N LEU A 150 10.01 6.54 8.20
CA LEU A 150 9.08 7.35 7.42
C LEU A 150 7.94 6.46 6.94
N VAL A 151 6.69 6.82 7.23
CA VAL A 151 5.49 6.14 6.72
C VAL A 151 4.75 7.08 5.76
N ASN A 152 4.96 6.84 4.46
CA ASN A 152 4.22 7.50 3.40
C ASN A 152 2.85 6.84 3.25
N ASN A 153 1.89 7.28 4.09
CA ASN A 153 0.53 6.76 4.12
C ASN A 153 -0.50 7.71 3.49
N VAL A 154 -0.22 9.03 3.43
CA VAL A 154 -1.15 9.98 2.83
C VAL A 154 -1.53 9.55 1.43
N GLY A 155 -2.82 9.67 1.12
CA GLY A 155 -3.32 9.29 -0.17
C GLY A 155 -4.79 9.60 -0.31
N VAL A 156 -5.20 9.83 -1.55
CA VAL A 156 -6.59 9.98 -1.95
C VAL A 156 -6.96 8.89 -2.95
N MET A 157 -8.25 8.59 -3.00
CA MET A 157 -8.83 7.75 -4.04
C MET A 157 -9.99 8.48 -4.71
N TYR A 158 -10.65 7.81 -5.64
CA TYR A 158 -11.88 8.28 -6.26
C TYR A 158 -12.99 8.22 -5.21
N ASP A 159 -13.96 9.13 -5.22
CA ASP A 159 -15.06 9.09 -4.24
C ASP A 159 -15.85 7.75 -4.28
N PHE A 160 -15.89 7.14 -5.44
CA PHE A 160 -16.40 5.80 -5.76
C PHE A 160 -15.83 5.39 -7.13
N PRO A 161 -15.93 4.12 -7.57
CA PRO A 161 -15.43 3.72 -8.88
C PRO A 161 -16.11 4.48 -10.02
N GLN A 162 -15.31 5.03 -10.95
CA GLN A 162 -15.77 5.90 -12.04
C GLN A 162 -14.98 5.61 -13.32
N TYR A 163 -15.61 5.74 -14.49
CA TYR A 163 -14.83 5.69 -15.74
C TYR A 163 -13.89 6.89 -15.81
N PHE A 164 -12.78 6.73 -16.52
CA PHE A 164 -11.74 7.74 -16.61
C PHE A 164 -12.27 9.12 -17.04
N LEU A 165 -13.15 9.16 -18.05
CA LEU A 165 -13.75 10.40 -18.56
C LEU A 165 -14.76 11.05 -17.60
N ASP A 166 -15.22 10.34 -16.58
CA ASP A 166 -16.16 10.87 -15.58
C ASP A 166 -15.44 11.55 -14.41
N VAL A 167 -14.11 11.44 -14.34
CA VAL A 167 -13.30 12.02 -13.27
C VAL A 167 -12.78 13.38 -13.71
N SER A 168 -13.00 14.42 -12.90
CA SER A 168 -12.52 15.76 -13.21
C SER A 168 -11.00 15.83 -13.27
N GLU A 169 -10.46 16.67 -14.16
CA GLU A 169 -9.02 16.88 -14.29
C GLU A 169 -8.37 17.27 -12.95
N LYS A 170 -9.02 18.15 -12.17
CA LYS A 170 -8.58 18.51 -10.82
C LYS A 170 -8.39 17.27 -9.93
N LYS A 171 -9.30 16.30 -9.97
CA LYS A 171 -9.20 15.07 -9.19
C LYS A 171 -8.08 14.16 -9.70
N LEU A 172 -7.88 14.10 -11.02
CA LEU A 172 -6.78 13.34 -11.63
C LEU A 172 -5.42 13.88 -11.17
N TRP A 173 -5.22 15.20 -11.22
CA TRP A 173 -4.01 15.83 -10.69
C TRP A 173 -3.85 15.61 -9.18
N GLN A 174 -4.93 15.76 -8.40
CA GLN A 174 -4.90 15.51 -6.97
C GLN A 174 -4.44 14.08 -6.64
N LEU A 175 -4.91 13.07 -7.38
CA LEU A 175 -4.48 11.68 -7.21
C LEU A 175 -2.98 11.52 -7.46
N ILE A 176 -2.47 12.11 -8.54
CA ILE A 176 -1.06 12.02 -8.91
C ILE A 176 -0.20 12.73 -7.85
N PHE A 177 -0.46 13.99 -7.56
CA PHE A 177 0.36 14.76 -6.63
C PHE A 177 0.39 14.15 -5.22
N ILE A 178 -0.77 13.84 -4.64
CA ILE A 178 -0.82 13.34 -3.26
C ILE A 178 -0.28 11.92 -3.16
N ASN A 179 -0.63 11.02 -4.10
CA ASN A 179 -0.23 9.61 -3.96
C ASN A 179 1.20 9.34 -4.45
N VAL A 180 1.71 10.13 -5.40
CA VAL A 180 3.03 9.94 -6.01
C VAL A 180 4.01 10.98 -5.48
N ALA A 181 3.81 12.26 -5.82
CA ALA A 181 4.80 13.29 -5.55
C ALA A 181 5.12 13.42 -4.06
N THR A 182 4.12 13.36 -3.18
CA THR A 182 4.35 13.43 -1.73
C THR A 182 5.27 12.32 -1.23
N ALA A 183 5.04 11.06 -1.63
CA ALA A 183 5.90 9.96 -1.20
C ALA A 183 7.32 10.10 -1.74
N THR A 184 7.46 10.55 -2.99
CA THR A 184 8.76 10.79 -3.62
C THR A 184 9.55 11.87 -2.88
N ILE A 185 8.94 13.04 -2.65
CA ILE A 185 9.61 14.18 -2.02
C ILE A 185 9.90 13.92 -0.54
N MET A 186 8.96 13.36 0.22
CA MET A 186 9.19 13.00 1.63
C MET A 186 10.32 11.97 1.78
N THR A 187 10.38 10.99 0.86
CA THR A 187 11.46 10.01 0.83
C THR A 187 12.80 10.68 0.53
N HIS A 188 12.88 11.49 -0.52
CA HIS A 188 14.10 12.21 -0.89
C HIS A 188 14.59 13.16 0.23
N MET A 189 13.65 13.74 0.99
CA MET A 189 13.94 14.60 2.12
C MET A 189 14.57 13.83 3.30
N VAL A 190 14.01 12.67 3.66
CA VAL A 190 14.41 11.95 4.88
C VAL A 190 15.54 10.95 4.63
N LEU A 191 15.64 10.38 3.44
CA LEU A 191 16.61 9.31 3.13
C LEU A 191 18.09 9.69 3.37
N PRO A 192 18.58 10.90 3.06
CA PRO A 192 19.99 11.24 3.23
C PRO A 192 20.51 11.08 4.68
N GLN A 193 19.70 11.48 5.68
CA GLN A 193 20.08 11.31 7.08
C GLN A 193 20.09 9.84 7.51
N MET A 194 19.22 9.00 6.94
CA MET A 194 19.18 7.55 7.20
C MET A 194 20.40 6.84 6.60
N VAL A 195 20.78 7.18 5.37
CA VAL A 195 21.97 6.62 4.69
C VAL A 195 23.24 7.00 5.45
N LYS A 196 23.38 8.26 5.88
CA LYS A 196 24.55 8.73 6.65
C LYS A 196 24.82 7.90 7.92
N ARG A 197 23.76 7.42 8.58
CA ARG A 197 23.82 6.60 9.81
C ARG A 197 23.68 5.10 9.55
N LYS A 198 23.57 4.69 8.28
CA LYS A 198 23.36 3.32 7.82
C LYS A 198 22.23 2.57 8.51
N ARG A 199 21.15 3.29 8.79
CA ARG A 199 20.03 2.80 9.58
C ARG A 199 18.80 3.60 9.22
N GLY A 200 17.65 2.95 9.13
CA GLY A 200 16.35 3.60 8.92
C GLY A 200 15.38 2.72 8.15
N ALA A 201 14.11 3.09 8.18
CA ALA A 201 13.08 2.43 7.40
C ALA A 201 12.13 3.40 6.70
N ILE A 202 11.73 3.06 5.48
CA ILE A 202 10.70 3.77 4.71
C ILE A 202 9.58 2.78 4.42
N VAL A 203 8.35 3.14 4.79
CA VAL A 203 7.14 2.37 4.53
C VAL A 203 6.26 3.15 3.58
N ASN A 204 6.09 2.66 2.36
CA ASN A 204 5.19 3.24 1.37
C ASN A 204 3.88 2.46 1.35
N VAL A 205 2.77 3.12 1.70
CA VAL A 205 1.45 2.48 1.69
C VAL A 205 0.85 2.53 0.29
N SER A 206 1.04 1.43 -0.43
CA SER A 206 0.44 1.15 -1.72
C SER A 206 -1.02 0.65 -1.55
N SER A 207 -1.45 -0.35 -2.33
CA SER A 207 -2.76 -1.00 -2.26
C SER A 207 -2.72 -2.32 -3.02
N GLY A 208 -3.58 -3.27 -2.67
CA GLY A 208 -3.80 -4.48 -3.47
C GLY A 208 -4.20 -4.19 -4.93
N SER A 209 -4.69 -2.98 -5.24
CA SER A 209 -4.97 -2.55 -6.61
C SER A 209 -3.72 -2.40 -7.48
N CYS A 210 -2.51 -2.37 -6.90
CA CYS A 210 -1.26 -2.36 -7.66
C CYS A 210 -0.96 -3.71 -8.31
N SER A 211 -1.53 -4.80 -7.77
CA SER A 211 -1.17 -6.18 -8.12
C SER A 211 -1.80 -6.65 -9.44
N GLN A 212 -2.95 -6.09 -9.81
CA GLN A 212 -3.67 -6.43 -11.03
C GLN A 212 -4.49 -5.23 -11.53
N ILE A 213 -4.84 -5.24 -12.81
CA ILE A 213 -5.62 -4.17 -13.43
C ILE A 213 -6.99 -4.04 -12.75
N THR A 214 -7.30 -2.82 -12.32
CA THR A 214 -8.54 -2.48 -11.60
C THR A 214 -9.35 -1.45 -12.40
N PRO A 215 -10.28 -1.88 -13.28
CA PRO A 215 -11.11 -0.97 -14.08
C PRO A 215 -11.91 0.00 -13.21
N GLN A 216 -12.19 1.21 -13.71
CA GLN A 216 -12.91 2.28 -12.99
C GLN A 216 -12.18 2.87 -11.75
N MET A 217 -10.93 2.46 -11.51
CA MET A 217 -10.03 3.03 -10.51
C MET A 217 -8.66 3.35 -11.14
N THR A 218 -8.66 3.73 -12.42
CA THR A 218 -7.47 3.73 -13.30
C THR A 218 -6.28 4.49 -12.73
N VAL A 219 -6.42 5.79 -12.48
CA VAL A 219 -5.30 6.63 -12.01
C VAL A 219 -4.94 6.25 -10.58
N TYR A 220 -5.91 5.94 -9.72
CA TYR A 220 -5.63 5.46 -8.37
C TYR A 220 -4.74 4.21 -8.39
N ALA A 221 -5.14 3.16 -9.12
CA ALA A 221 -4.37 1.93 -9.24
C ALA A 221 -2.98 2.20 -9.84
N ALA A 222 -2.88 3.04 -10.87
CA ALA A 222 -1.60 3.44 -11.45
C ALA A 222 -0.66 4.13 -10.44
N THR A 223 -1.17 5.05 -9.60
CA THR A 223 -0.37 5.67 -8.54
C THR A 223 0.09 4.68 -7.47
N LYS A 224 -0.71 3.65 -7.18
CA LYS A 224 -0.33 2.59 -6.23
C LYS A 224 0.68 1.62 -6.84
N SER A 225 0.59 1.33 -8.14
CA SER A 225 1.65 0.63 -8.88
C SER A 225 2.96 1.42 -8.93
N TYR A 226 2.91 2.76 -9.07
CA TYR A 226 4.10 3.60 -8.93
C TYR A 226 4.76 3.38 -7.57
N LEU A 227 4.01 3.45 -6.47
CA LEU A 227 4.57 3.25 -5.12
C LEU A 227 5.17 1.85 -4.93
N ASP A 228 4.55 0.82 -5.51
CA ASP A 228 5.08 -0.55 -5.45
C ASP A 228 6.43 -0.67 -6.17
N TYR A 229 6.52 -0.13 -7.39
CA TYR A 229 7.77 -0.13 -8.15
C TYR A 229 8.84 0.76 -7.50
N PHE A 230 8.47 1.98 -7.10
CA PHE A 230 9.34 2.94 -6.43
C PHE A 230 9.97 2.36 -5.16
N SER A 231 9.18 1.63 -4.35
CA SER A 231 9.68 0.98 -3.14
C SER A 231 10.68 -0.13 -3.44
N GLN A 232 10.42 -0.95 -4.45
CA GLN A 232 11.31 -2.06 -4.84
C GLN A 232 12.64 -1.54 -5.41
N ALA A 233 12.59 -0.49 -6.23
CA ALA A 233 13.80 0.15 -6.75
C ALA A 233 14.65 0.74 -5.63
N LEU A 234 14.04 1.53 -4.73
CA LEU A 234 14.75 2.10 -3.59
C LEU A 234 15.31 1.05 -2.63
N GLU A 235 14.57 -0.03 -2.38
CA GLU A 235 15.09 -1.14 -1.57
C GLU A 235 16.37 -1.71 -2.19
N TYR A 236 16.35 -1.99 -3.48
CA TYR A 236 17.51 -2.53 -4.18
C TYR A 236 18.71 -1.57 -4.18
N GLU A 237 18.45 -0.26 -4.32
CA GLU A 237 19.49 0.77 -4.32
C GLU A 237 20.16 0.96 -2.96
N TYR A 238 19.41 0.87 -1.85
CA TYR A 238 19.88 1.28 -0.52
C TYR A 238 19.93 0.16 0.54
N ARG A 239 19.63 -1.08 0.18
CA ARG A 239 19.71 -2.23 1.12
C ARG A 239 21.11 -2.40 1.74
N ASP A 240 22.16 -2.20 0.94
CA ASP A 240 23.55 -2.37 1.37
C ASP A 240 24.03 -1.18 2.23
N ASP A 241 23.27 -0.07 2.22
CA ASP A 241 23.42 1.07 3.13
C ASP A 241 22.62 0.88 4.44
N GLY A 242 22.05 -0.30 4.70
CA GLY A 242 21.31 -0.60 5.93
C GLY A 242 19.92 0.04 5.98
N ILE A 243 19.37 0.44 4.84
CA ILE A 243 18.04 1.03 4.74
C ILE A 243 17.01 -0.03 4.41
N THR A 244 15.98 -0.14 5.24
CA THR A 244 14.81 -0.98 4.96
C THR A 244 13.79 -0.17 4.19
N VAL A 245 13.42 -0.62 2.98
CA VAL A 245 12.28 -0.04 2.26
C VAL A 245 11.19 -1.11 2.14
N GLN A 246 9.99 -0.77 2.62
CA GLN A 246 8.83 -1.66 2.62
C GLN A 246 7.69 -1.07 1.81
N CYS A 247 7.21 -1.84 0.82
CA CYS A 247 5.92 -1.62 0.18
C CYS A 247 4.82 -2.35 0.96
N LEU A 248 3.87 -1.60 1.50
CA LEU A 248 2.69 -2.13 2.18
C LEU A 248 1.49 -2.08 1.24
N MET A 249 0.92 -3.23 0.89
CA MET A 249 -0.16 -3.37 -0.11
C MET A 249 -1.48 -3.83 0.53
N PRO A 250 -2.17 -2.98 1.30
CA PRO A 250 -3.45 -3.34 1.91
C PRO A 250 -4.53 -3.60 0.85
N PHE A 251 -5.35 -4.63 1.08
CA PHE A 251 -6.70 -4.69 0.52
C PHE A 251 -7.64 -3.80 1.36
N TYR A 252 -8.95 -3.94 1.22
CA TYR A 252 -9.89 -3.04 1.89
C TYR A 252 -9.73 -3.07 3.43
N VAL A 253 -9.53 -1.89 4.01
CA VAL A 253 -9.55 -1.65 5.46
C VAL A 253 -10.72 -0.72 5.75
N ALA A 254 -11.54 -1.07 6.75
CA ALA A 254 -12.68 -0.25 7.16
C ALA A 254 -12.19 1.08 7.73
N THR A 255 -12.27 2.12 6.92
CA THR A 255 -11.83 3.50 7.22
C THR A 255 -12.81 4.51 6.64
N ARG A 256 -12.61 5.80 6.88
CA ARG A 256 -13.42 6.84 6.21
C ARG A 256 -13.32 6.77 4.70
N MET A 257 -12.16 6.39 4.16
CA MET A 257 -11.96 6.22 2.72
C MET A 257 -12.99 5.23 2.14
N THR A 258 -13.31 4.12 2.80
CA THR A 258 -14.25 3.12 2.25
C THR A 258 -15.73 3.41 2.51
N ARG A 259 -16.08 4.56 3.15
CA ARG A 259 -17.46 4.86 3.59
C ARG A 259 -18.50 4.99 2.48
N TYR A 260 -18.08 5.17 1.23
CA TYR A 260 -18.99 5.19 0.08
C TYR A 260 -19.76 3.87 -0.09
N SER A 261 -19.24 2.75 0.44
CA SER A 261 -19.86 1.44 0.43
C SER A 261 -20.14 0.93 1.85
N GLU A 262 -21.39 0.55 2.12
CA GLU A 262 -21.79 -0.03 3.41
C GLU A 262 -21.10 -1.37 3.69
N THR A 263 -20.82 -2.15 2.64
CA THR A 263 -20.12 -3.43 2.77
C THR A 263 -18.66 -3.20 3.12
N LEU A 264 -18.01 -2.22 2.50
CA LEU A 264 -16.58 -1.96 2.70
C LEU A 264 -16.28 -1.14 3.97
N SER A 265 -17.30 -0.56 4.59
CA SER A 265 -17.18 0.14 5.88
C SER A 265 -17.41 -0.77 7.08
N LYS A 266 -17.93 -1.99 6.89
CA LYS A 266 -18.15 -2.97 7.95
C LYS A 266 -16.93 -3.87 8.12
N THR A 267 -16.55 -4.10 9.37
CA THR A 267 -15.41 -4.97 9.70
C THR A 267 -15.75 -6.44 9.49
N SER A 268 -14.85 -7.16 8.85
CA SER A 268 -14.93 -8.61 8.65
C SER A 268 -13.52 -9.23 8.65
N PHE A 269 -13.43 -10.55 8.51
CA PHE A 269 -12.14 -11.24 8.43
C PHE A 269 -11.23 -10.73 7.29
N PHE A 270 -11.81 -10.37 6.13
CA PHE A 270 -11.07 -9.82 4.99
C PHE A 270 -11.06 -8.29 4.93
N ILE A 271 -11.77 -7.62 5.85
CA ILE A 271 -11.86 -6.16 5.93
C ILE A 271 -11.65 -5.75 7.39
N PRO A 272 -10.42 -5.71 7.89
CA PRO A 272 -10.14 -5.32 9.26
C PRO A 272 -10.45 -3.83 9.50
N ASN A 273 -10.60 -3.43 10.76
CA ASN A 273 -10.48 -2.01 11.13
C ASN A 273 -9.01 -1.56 11.08
N ALA A 274 -8.79 -0.24 11.10
CA ALA A 274 -7.46 0.35 11.03
C ALA A 274 -6.50 -0.14 12.12
N ASP A 275 -6.95 -0.26 13.37
CA ASP A 275 -6.12 -0.74 14.49
C ASP A 275 -5.65 -2.18 14.32
N THR A 276 -6.56 -3.07 13.91
CA THR A 276 -6.25 -4.49 13.69
C THR A 276 -5.27 -4.63 12.53
N PHE A 277 -5.50 -3.88 11.45
CA PHE A 277 -4.60 -3.85 10.32
C PHE A 277 -3.21 -3.32 10.70
N ALA A 278 -3.14 -2.14 11.33
CA ALA A 278 -1.89 -1.49 11.70
C ALA A 278 -1.06 -2.34 12.68
N ARG A 279 -1.70 -2.98 13.66
CA ARG A 279 -1.01 -3.88 14.62
C ARG A 279 -0.31 -5.03 13.89
N SER A 280 -0.98 -5.61 12.89
CA SER A 280 -0.41 -6.66 12.06
C SER A 280 0.68 -6.10 11.13
N ALA A 281 0.44 -4.95 10.50
CA ALA A 281 1.33 -4.38 9.52
C ALA A 281 2.68 -3.96 10.12
N VAL A 282 2.70 -3.27 11.26
CA VAL A 282 3.96 -2.84 11.90
C VAL A 282 4.85 -4.02 12.29
N ARG A 283 4.27 -5.19 12.62
CA ARG A 283 5.06 -6.39 12.92
C ARG A 283 5.83 -6.94 11.73
N THR A 284 5.41 -6.59 10.50
CA THR A 284 6.11 -7.01 9.29
C THR A 284 7.29 -6.10 8.94
N LEU A 285 7.39 -4.93 9.58
CA LEU A 285 8.45 -3.96 9.33
C LEU A 285 9.81 -4.54 9.74
N GLY A 286 10.77 -4.54 8.81
CA GLY A 286 12.08 -5.14 9.02
C GLY A 286 12.17 -6.65 8.75
N PHE A 287 11.05 -7.30 8.41
CA PHE A 287 11.01 -8.73 8.03
C PHE A 287 10.70 -8.95 6.55
N SER A 288 9.92 -8.05 5.94
CA SER A 288 9.56 -8.11 4.53
C SER A 288 9.65 -6.75 3.89
N THR A 289 10.20 -6.68 2.67
CA THR A 289 10.26 -5.48 1.85
C THR A 289 8.98 -5.29 1.02
N ARG A 290 8.15 -6.32 0.89
CA ARG A 290 6.90 -6.28 0.12
C ARG A 290 5.85 -7.19 0.74
N THR A 291 4.82 -6.60 1.34
CA THR A 291 3.82 -7.33 2.13
C THR A 291 2.45 -6.67 2.09
N THR A 292 1.39 -7.45 2.33
CA THR A 292 0.04 -6.88 2.51
C THR A 292 -0.19 -6.35 3.92
N GLY A 293 0.70 -6.67 4.87
CA GLY A 293 0.62 -6.30 6.29
C GLY A 293 -0.37 -7.10 7.12
N TYR A 294 -1.29 -7.86 6.49
CA TYR A 294 -2.36 -8.57 7.19
C TYR A 294 -2.61 -9.93 6.56
N PHE A 295 -2.57 -11.01 7.34
CA PHE A 295 -2.60 -12.38 6.81
C PHE A 295 -3.81 -12.68 5.87
N PRO A 296 -5.05 -12.29 6.21
CA PRO A 296 -6.18 -12.44 5.28
C PRO A 296 -6.02 -11.69 3.95
N HIS A 297 -5.34 -10.54 3.96
CA HIS A 297 -5.01 -9.82 2.73
C HIS A 297 -3.94 -10.57 1.90
N THR A 298 -3.01 -11.27 2.54
CA THR A 298 -2.06 -12.16 1.86
C THR A 298 -2.77 -13.35 1.21
N MET A 299 -3.82 -13.90 1.84
CA MET A 299 -4.66 -14.91 1.18
C MET A 299 -5.34 -14.34 -0.07
N GLN A 300 -5.84 -13.11 -0.01
CA GLN A 300 -6.42 -12.43 -1.17
C GLN A 300 -5.37 -12.19 -2.27
N SER A 301 -4.14 -11.80 -1.92
CA SER A 301 -3.09 -11.59 -2.92
C SER A 301 -2.71 -12.88 -3.66
N TRP A 302 -2.75 -14.04 -2.99
CA TRP A 302 -2.53 -15.32 -3.64
C TRP A 302 -3.62 -15.65 -4.67
N ILE A 303 -4.89 -15.43 -4.31
CA ILE A 303 -6.02 -15.61 -5.24
C ILE A 303 -5.82 -14.70 -6.46
N THR A 304 -5.45 -13.44 -6.22
CA THR A 304 -5.16 -12.44 -7.25
C THR A 304 -3.98 -12.85 -8.15
N ALA A 305 -2.95 -13.49 -7.60
CA ALA A 305 -1.77 -13.95 -8.33
C ALA A 305 -2.02 -15.22 -9.17
N LEU A 306 -2.95 -16.08 -8.73
CA LEU A 306 -3.35 -17.30 -9.45
C LEU A 306 -4.43 -17.05 -10.50
N CYS A 307 -5.20 -15.98 -10.35
CA CYS A 307 -6.30 -15.64 -11.26
C CYS A 307 -5.77 -15.14 -12.62
N PRO A 308 -6.20 -15.73 -13.75
CA PRO A 308 -5.91 -15.18 -15.07
C PRO A 308 -6.39 -13.74 -15.18
N GLU A 309 -5.58 -12.88 -15.80
CA GLU A 309 -5.81 -11.44 -15.87
C GLU A 309 -7.18 -11.08 -16.49
N TRP A 310 -7.62 -11.81 -17.52
CA TRP A 310 -8.94 -11.58 -18.13
C TRP A 310 -10.09 -11.85 -17.16
N LEU A 311 -9.96 -12.90 -16.33
CA LEU A 311 -10.97 -13.28 -15.35
C LEU A 311 -11.00 -12.27 -14.21
N TRP A 312 -9.82 -11.84 -13.76
CA TRP A 312 -9.69 -10.76 -12.78
C TRP A 312 -10.33 -9.46 -13.28
N LYS A 313 -9.98 -9.00 -14.49
CA LYS A 313 -10.56 -7.80 -15.12
C LYS A 313 -12.09 -7.88 -15.18
N MET A 314 -12.63 -9.03 -15.59
CA MET A 314 -14.07 -9.23 -15.65
C MET A 314 -14.72 -9.13 -14.26
N ALA A 315 -14.17 -9.83 -13.25
CA ALA A 315 -14.68 -9.83 -11.89
C ALA A 315 -14.58 -8.44 -11.24
N ALA A 316 -13.41 -7.80 -11.31
CA ALA A 316 -13.16 -6.46 -10.79
C ALA A 316 -14.09 -5.42 -11.46
N SER A 317 -14.30 -5.52 -12.78
CA SER A 317 -15.23 -4.65 -13.50
C SER A 317 -16.68 -4.79 -12.99
N ARG A 318 -17.14 -6.03 -12.75
CA ARG A 318 -18.48 -6.28 -12.19
C ARG A 318 -18.62 -5.72 -10.78
N VAL A 319 -17.65 -5.96 -9.90
CA VAL A 319 -17.66 -5.44 -8.52
C VAL A 319 -17.67 -3.92 -8.53
N ASN A 320 -16.76 -3.27 -9.28
CA ASN A 320 -16.67 -1.83 -9.33
C ASN A 320 -17.92 -1.17 -9.94
N THR A 321 -18.52 -1.80 -10.96
CA THR A 321 -19.79 -1.33 -11.53
C THR A 321 -20.92 -1.40 -10.52
N SER A 322 -21.01 -2.47 -9.72
CA SER A 322 -21.99 -2.60 -8.65
C SER A 322 -21.77 -1.56 -7.55
N LEU A 323 -20.53 -1.39 -7.08
CA LEU A 323 -20.17 -0.37 -6.09
C LEU A 323 -20.51 1.05 -6.59
N ARG A 324 -20.25 1.32 -7.87
CA ARG A 324 -20.59 2.58 -8.53
C ARG A 324 -22.09 2.83 -8.54
N GLN A 325 -22.90 1.83 -8.91
CA GLN A 325 -24.36 1.95 -8.92
C GLN A 325 -24.91 2.25 -7.52
N HIS A 326 -24.46 1.50 -6.50
CA HIS A 326 -24.87 1.74 -5.12
C HIS A 326 -24.47 3.13 -4.62
N ALA A 327 -23.26 3.60 -4.94
CA ALA A 327 -22.79 4.93 -4.56
C ALA A 327 -23.63 6.04 -5.22
N LYS A 328 -24.00 5.90 -6.51
CA LYS A 328 -24.88 6.85 -7.20
C LYS A 328 -26.26 6.94 -6.55
N VAL A 329 -26.91 5.81 -6.31
CA VAL A 329 -28.23 5.75 -5.66
C VAL A 329 -28.18 6.38 -4.27
N ARG A 330 -27.12 6.12 -3.50
CA ARG A 330 -26.95 6.71 -2.17
C ARG A 330 -26.79 8.23 -2.23
N ARG A 331 -26.02 8.74 -3.20
CA ARG A 331 -25.87 10.19 -3.43
C ARG A 331 -27.20 10.85 -3.80
N GLU A 332 -27.99 10.21 -4.65
CA GLU A 332 -29.32 10.69 -5.04
C GLU A 332 -30.28 10.73 -3.85
N ARG A 333 -30.33 9.66 -3.05
CA ARG A 333 -31.12 9.62 -1.80
C ARG A 333 -30.71 10.70 -0.81
N HIS A 334 -29.40 10.92 -0.65
CA HIS A 334 -28.89 11.96 0.23
C HIS A 334 -29.30 13.37 -0.24
N ARG A 335 -29.16 13.65 -1.55
CA ARG A 335 -29.62 14.90 -2.17
C ARG A 335 -31.13 15.11 -2.02
N ALA A 336 -31.92 14.04 -2.14
CA ALA A 336 -33.36 14.11 -1.95
C ALA A 336 -33.76 14.41 -0.50
N MET A 337 -33.00 13.92 0.49
CA MET A 337 -33.29 14.13 1.91
C MET A 337 -32.79 15.48 2.46
N HIS A 338 -31.67 16.01 1.96
CA HIS A 338 -31.01 17.20 2.54
C HIS A 338 -31.02 18.42 1.62
N GLY A 339 -31.73 18.36 0.49
CA GLY A 339 -31.71 19.40 -0.55
C GLY A 339 -30.39 19.44 -1.33
N SER A 340 -30.33 20.25 -2.37
CA SER A 340 -29.14 20.42 -3.23
C SER A 340 -28.03 21.20 -2.50
N VAL A 341 -27.43 20.60 -1.48
CA VAL A 341 -26.16 21.10 -0.95
C VAL A 341 -25.09 20.83 -2.03
N SER A 342 -24.29 21.85 -2.34
CA SER A 342 -23.33 21.82 -3.45
C SER A 342 -22.42 20.59 -3.36
N THR A 343 -22.03 20.04 -4.52
CA THR A 343 -21.13 18.89 -4.64
C THR A 343 -19.79 19.03 -3.91
N GLN A 344 -19.46 20.25 -3.45
CA GLN A 344 -18.26 20.58 -2.68
C GLN A 344 -18.35 20.18 -1.20
N SER A 345 -19.52 20.26 -0.55
CA SER A 345 -19.62 19.92 0.88
C SER A 345 -19.45 18.42 1.14
N MET A 346 -19.80 17.58 0.17
CA MET A 346 -19.60 16.13 0.25
C MET A 346 -18.14 15.73 0.03
N SER A 347 -17.38 16.40 -0.84
CA SER A 347 -15.96 16.09 -0.99
C SER A 347 -15.18 16.35 0.31
N ASP A 348 -15.62 17.29 1.13
CA ASP A 348 -15.01 17.59 2.44
C ASP A 348 -15.46 16.64 3.56
N GLU A 349 -16.57 15.92 3.36
CA GLU A 349 -17.04 14.88 4.28
C GLU A 349 -16.36 13.51 4.03
N TYR A 350 -15.82 13.31 2.82
CA TYR A 350 -15.14 12.10 2.37
C TYR A 350 -13.63 12.26 2.09
N SER A 351 -13.08 13.47 2.10
CA SER A 351 -11.64 13.76 2.04
C SER A 351 -11.11 14.06 3.43
#